data_AF-A0A7S3HGB9-F1
#
_entry.id   AF-A0A7S3HGB9-F1
#
_cell.length_a   1.000
_cell.length_b   1.000
_cell.length_c   1.000
_cell.angle_alpha   90.00
_cell.angle_beta   90.00
_cell.angle_gamma   90.00
#
_symmetry.space_group_name_H-M   'P 1'
#
loop_
_entity.id
_entity.type
_entity.pdbx_description
1 polymer ?
#
loop_
_entity_poly.entity_id
_entity_poly.type
_entity_poly.pdbx_seq_one_letter_code
_entity_poly.pdbx_strand_id
1 'polypeptide(L)'
;WADFRGKVLGATDPAAAEPNSARNLILHNWEALGLASCPDTGDNGVHASASPFEALAERANWLGASIDNDFFGRALLASGLPLSTIQEWCSDPTVTFEDQKQSLFDLLEDLNARDCLSKASAILQESS
;
A
#
# COMPACT_ATOMS: atom_id res chain seq x y z
N TRP A 1 -7.36 -1.70 -6.51
CA TRP A 1 -6.23 -0.88 -6.07
C TRP A 1 -5.82 0.11 -7.14
N ALA A 2 -5.54 -0.34 -8.38
CA ALA A 2 -5.20 0.55 -9.50
C ALA A 2 -6.18 1.73 -9.67
N ASP A 3 -7.49 1.48 -9.71
CA ASP A 3 -8.49 2.56 -9.82
C ASP A 3 -8.49 3.50 -8.60
N PHE A 4 -8.26 2.97 -7.40
CA PHE A 4 -8.17 3.79 -6.20
C PHE A 4 -6.94 4.71 -6.25
N ARG A 5 -5.75 4.17 -6.54
CA ARG A 5 -4.51 4.98 -6.63
C ARG A 5 -4.51 5.92 -7.83
N GLY A 6 -4.98 5.48 -8.99
CA GLY A 6 -4.98 6.30 -10.22
C GLY A 6 -6.11 7.33 -10.28
N LYS A 7 -7.35 6.93 -10.01
CA LYS A 7 -8.55 7.77 -10.26
C LYS A 7 -9.03 8.50 -9.02
N VAL A 8 -8.91 7.89 -7.84
CA VAL A 8 -9.40 8.49 -6.59
C VAL A 8 -8.30 9.32 -5.93
N LEU A 9 -7.13 8.73 -5.69
CA LEU A 9 -6.01 9.40 -5.05
C LEU A 9 -5.27 10.33 -6.02
N GLY A 10 -4.94 9.84 -7.22
CA GLY A 10 -4.14 10.54 -8.21
C GLY A 10 -2.65 10.17 -8.12
N ALA A 11 -1.90 10.45 -9.20
CA ALA A 11 -0.45 10.24 -9.26
C ALA A 11 0.28 10.92 -8.09
N THR A 12 1.44 10.37 -7.69
CA THR A 12 2.25 10.90 -6.57
C THR A 12 2.70 12.34 -6.81
N ASP A 13 3.07 12.67 -8.05
CA ASP A 13 3.20 14.05 -8.51
C ASP A 13 1.79 14.62 -8.77
N PRO A 14 1.31 15.59 -7.97
CA PRO A 14 -0.02 16.16 -8.14
C PRO A 14 -0.25 16.83 -9.50
N ALA A 15 0.81 17.30 -10.17
CA ALA A 15 0.72 17.92 -11.49
C ALA A 15 0.44 16.90 -12.60
N ALA A 16 0.80 15.63 -12.38
CA ALA A 16 0.50 14.51 -13.26
C ALA A 16 -0.76 13.73 -12.86
N ALA A 17 -1.42 14.13 -11.75
CA ALA A 17 -2.60 13.44 -11.25
C ALA A 17 -3.84 13.71 -12.10
N GLU A 18 -4.65 12.66 -12.33
CA GLU A 18 -5.90 12.74 -13.10
C GLU A 18 -6.82 13.87 -12.60
N PRO A 19 -7.48 14.63 -13.49
CA PRO A 19 -8.42 15.67 -13.09
C PRO A 19 -9.49 15.15 -12.13
N ASN A 20 -9.77 15.91 -11.08
CA ASN A 20 -10.71 15.56 -10.00
C ASN A 20 -10.27 14.43 -9.05
N SER A 21 -9.06 13.89 -9.20
CA SER A 21 -8.47 13.04 -8.15
C SER A 21 -8.08 13.89 -6.93
N ALA A 22 -7.92 13.25 -5.76
CA ALA A 22 -7.67 13.94 -4.50
C ALA A 22 -6.42 14.84 -4.56
N ARG A 23 -5.29 14.32 -5.03
CA ARG A 23 -4.03 15.09 -5.15
C ARG A 23 -4.16 16.23 -6.16
N ASN A 24 -4.86 16.00 -7.28
CA ASN A 24 -5.14 17.07 -8.24
C ASN A 24 -5.99 18.19 -7.62
N LEU A 25 -7.05 17.84 -6.90
CA LEU A 25 -7.90 18.82 -6.21
C LEU A 25 -7.15 19.57 -5.12
N ILE A 26 -6.29 18.89 -4.36
CA ILE A 26 -5.43 19.52 -3.34
C ILE A 26 -4.46 20.51 -4.01
N LEU A 27 -3.80 20.12 -5.10
CA LEU A 27 -2.92 21.02 -5.87
C LEU A 27 -3.64 22.29 -6.35
N HIS A 28 -4.91 22.21 -6.73
CA HIS A 28 -5.65 23.38 -7.21
C HIS A 28 -6.28 24.22 -6.09
N ASN A 29 -6.35 23.70 -4.86
CA ASN A 29 -7.03 24.36 -3.74
C ASN A 29 -6.13 24.52 -2.51
N TRP A 30 -4.82 24.30 -2.62
CA TRP A 30 -3.91 24.21 -1.46
C TRP A 30 -3.93 25.46 -0.56
N GLU A 31 -4.01 26.66 -1.14
CA GLU A 31 -4.11 27.91 -0.37
C GLU A 31 -5.43 27.98 0.41
N ALA A 32 -6.54 27.59 -0.21
CA ALA A 32 -7.86 27.56 0.44
C ALA A 32 -7.93 26.45 1.52
N LEU A 33 -7.16 25.37 1.36
CA LEU A 33 -6.99 24.31 2.34
C LEU A 33 -6.02 24.70 3.48
N GLY A 34 -5.34 25.86 3.37
CA GLY A 34 -4.42 26.36 4.39
C GLY A 34 -3.05 25.64 4.41
N LEU A 35 -2.65 25.02 3.30
CA LEU A 35 -1.31 24.42 3.17
C LEU A 35 -0.24 25.52 3.08
N ALA A 36 0.95 25.24 3.61
CA ALA A 36 2.03 26.22 3.72
C ALA A 36 2.73 26.53 2.39
N SER A 37 2.66 25.60 1.44
CA SER A 37 3.29 25.70 0.13
C SER A 37 2.49 24.94 -0.92
N CYS A 38 2.73 25.27 -2.19
CA CYS A 38 2.22 24.50 -3.31
C CYS A 38 2.70 23.04 -3.19
N PRO A 39 1.78 22.05 -3.27
CA PRO A 39 2.14 20.64 -3.21
C PRO A 39 3.15 20.22 -4.28
N ASP A 40 4.01 19.26 -3.93
CA ASP A 40 4.95 18.60 -4.82
C ASP A 40 4.91 17.07 -4.64
N THR A 41 5.82 16.33 -5.27
CA THR A 41 5.87 14.86 -5.17
C THR A 41 6.12 14.36 -3.74
N GLY A 42 6.87 15.12 -2.92
CA GLY A 42 7.21 14.76 -1.54
C GLY A 42 6.13 15.18 -0.53
N ASP A 43 5.50 16.33 -0.74
CA ASP A 43 4.38 16.83 0.06
C ASP A 43 3.14 17.06 -0.82
N ASN A 44 2.44 15.96 -1.12
CA ASN A 44 1.25 15.95 -1.98
C ASN A 44 -0.07 16.01 -1.20
N GLY A 45 -0.01 16.36 0.10
CA GLY A 45 -1.15 16.59 0.97
C GLY A 45 -1.91 15.36 1.48
N VAL A 46 -1.74 14.17 0.88
CA VAL A 46 -2.41 12.94 1.31
C VAL A 46 -1.57 11.68 1.13
N HIS A 47 -1.60 10.82 2.16
CA HIS A 47 -1.05 9.46 2.11
C HIS A 47 -2.16 8.43 1.90
N ALA A 48 -1.85 7.36 1.15
CA ALA A 48 -2.66 6.16 1.10
C ALA A 48 -1.79 4.95 0.77
N SER A 49 -2.14 3.78 1.33
CA SER A 49 -1.38 2.54 1.19
C SER A 49 -1.17 2.13 -0.26
N ALA A 50 0.03 1.66 -0.60
CA ALA A 50 0.39 1.33 -1.98
C ALA A 50 -0.11 -0.03 -2.44
N SER A 51 -0.46 -0.89 -1.49
CA SER A 51 -1.02 -2.22 -1.74
C SER A 51 -2.08 -2.60 -0.69
N PRO A 52 -2.90 -3.64 -0.96
CA PRO A 52 -3.75 -4.26 0.05
C PRO A 52 -2.99 -4.76 1.28
N PHE A 53 -1.72 -5.19 1.11
CA PHE A 53 -0.87 -5.66 2.21
C PHE A 53 -0.41 -4.49 3.09
N GLU A 54 0.09 -3.41 2.50
CA GLU A 54 0.38 -2.18 3.26
C GLU A 54 -0.85 -1.65 3.97
N ALA A 55 -2.03 -1.72 3.34
CA ALA A 55 -3.26 -1.28 3.99
C ALA A 55 -3.55 -2.09 5.26
N LEU A 56 -3.28 -3.41 5.25
CA LEU A 56 -3.35 -4.24 6.45
C LEU A 56 -2.31 -3.79 7.49
N ALA A 57 -1.04 -3.65 7.10
CA ALA A 57 0.05 -3.25 7.98
C ALA A 57 -0.23 -1.89 8.65
N GLU A 58 -0.69 -0.91 7.88
CA GLU A 58 -1.06 0.42 8.34
C GLU A 58 -2.27 0.38 9.29
N ARG A 59 -3.33 -0.39 8.97
CA ARG A 59 -4.46 -0.53 9.91
C ARG A 59 -4.03 -1.18 11.22
N ALA A 60 -3.15 -2.17 11.17
CA ALA A 60 -2.59 -2.78 12.38
C ALA A 60 -1.77 -1.78 13.19
N ASN A 61 -0.92 -0.99 12.53
CA ASN A 61 -0.06 0.00 13.19
C ASN A 61 -0.83 1.20 13.76
N TRP A 62 -1.71 1.82 12.96
CA TRP A 62 -2.39 3.07 13.32
C TRP A 62 -3.64 2.87 14.17
N LEU A 63 -4.39 1.77 13.94
CA LEU A 63 -5.67 1.53 14.59
C LEU A 63 -5.63 0.38 15.60
N GLY A 64 -4.49 -0.31 15.74
CA GLY A 64 -4.39 -1.52 16.55
C GLY A 64 -5.27 -2.66 16.02
N ALA A 65 -5.61 -2.65 14.72
CA ALA A 65 -6.47 -3.65 14.13
C ALA A 65 -5.79 -5.03 14.16
N SER A 66 -6.52 -6.05 14.63
CA SER A 66 -5.99 -7.41 14.66
C SER A 66 -5.94 -8.01 13.26
N ILE A 67 -4.80 -8.59 12.87
CA ILE A 67 -4.58 -9.18 11.54
C ILE A 67 -5.59 -10.30 11.24
N ASP A 68 -5.91 -11.12 12.23
CA ASP A 68 -6.86 -12.24 12.11
C ASP A 68 -8.33 -11.80 12.03
N ASN A 69 -8.65 -10.54 12.34
CA ASN A 69 -9.98 -9.96 12.18
C ASN A 69 -10.10 -9.04 10.96
N ASP A 70 -8.97 -8.65 10.38
CA ASP A 70 -8.91 -7.87 9.14
C ASP A 70 -9.37 -8.69 7.92
N PHE A 71 -10.08 -8.06 6.98
CA PHE A 71 -10.55 -8.78 5.77
C PHE A 71 -9.41 -9.33 4.93
N PHE A 72 -8.34 -8.54 4.72
CA PHE A 72 -7.20 -8.98 3.92
C PHE A 72 -6.29 -9.91 4.72
N GLY A 73 -6.10 -9.62 6.02
CA GLY A 73 -5.36 -10.51 6.93
C GLY A 73 -5.97 -11.91 7.01
N ARG A 74 -7.30 -12.05 7.12
CA ARG A 74 -7.98 -13.35 7.03
C ARG A 74 -7.79 -14.04 5.69
N ALA A 75 -7.75 -13.30 4.60
CA ALA A 75 -7.50 -13.88 3.28
C ALA A 75 -6.08 -14.45 3.18
N LEU A 76 -5.06 -13.75 3.69
CA LEU A 76 -3.68 -14.25 3.74
C LEU A 76 -3.57 -15.52 4.59
N LEU A 77 -4.19 -15.53 5.77
CA LEU A 77 -4.25 -16.72 6.64
C LEU A 77 -4.93 -17.91 5.94
N ALA A 78 -6.06 -17.66 5.25
CA ALA A 78 -6.76 -18.68 4.48
C ALA A 78 -5.95 -19.19 3.27
N SER A 79 -5.02 -18.38 2.75
CA SER A 79 -4.06 -18.76 1.71
C SER A 79 -2.84 -19.53 2.26
N GLY A 80 -2.78 -19.77 3.58
CA GLY A 80 -1.74 -20.59 4.21
C GLY A 80 -0.53 -19.80 4.72
N LEU A 81 -0.55 -18.47 4.68
CA LEU A 81 0.51 -17.67 5.29
C LEU A 81 0.41 -17.73 6.82
N PRO A 82 1.48 -18.12 7.54
CA PRO A 82 1.47 -18.11 9.00
C PRO A 82 1.27 -16.69 9.55
N LEU A 83 0.52 -16.56 10.64
CA LEU A 83 0.30 -15.26 11.30
C LEU A 83 1.63 -14.56 11.66
N SER A 84 2.61 -15.31 12.15
CA SER A 84 3.94 -14.78 12.50
C SER A 84 4.66 -14.18 11.30
N THR A 85 4.55 -14.81 10.12
CA THR A 85 5.13 -14.29 8.89
C THR A 85 4.42 -13.01 8.45
N ILE A 86 3.08 -12.97 8.49
CA ILE A 86 2.33 -11.76 8.14
C ILE A 86 2.72 -10.60 9.08
N GLN A 87 2.89 -10.87 10.37
CA GLN A 87 3.32 -9.88 11.36
C GLN A 87 4.73 -9.35 11.08
N GLU A 88 5.69 -10.22 10.80
CA GLU A 88 7.05 -9.84 10.41
C GLU A 88 7.04 -8.99 9.13
N TRP A 89 6.25 -9.41 8.15
CA TRP A 89 6.11 -8.73 6.87
C TRP A 89 5.51 -7.32 6.97
N CYS A 90 4.78 -7.01 8.05
CA CYS A 90 4.26 -5.66 8.29
C CYS A 90 5.36 -4.61 8.55
N SER A 91 6.60 -5.00 8.84
CA SER A 91 7.74 -4.08 9.01
C SER A 91 8.54 -3.85 7.72
N ASP A 92 7.99 -4.25 6.57
CA ASP A 92 8.65 -4.20 5.26
C ASP A 92 10.06 -4.83 5.23
N PRO A 93 10.18 -6.13 5.53
CA PRO A 93 11.48 -6.80 5.50
C PRO A 93 12.00 -6.92 4.07
N THR A 94 13.33 -7.00 3.94
CA THR A 94 13.95 -7.44 2.69
C THR A 94 13.76 -8.95 2.53
N VAL A 95 13.07 -9.36 1.46
CA VAL A 95 12.86 -10.77 1.11
C VAL A 95 13.63 -11.13 -0.15
N THR A 96 13.90 -12.43 -0.36
CA THR A 96 14.44 -12.93 -1.62
C THR A 96 13.30 -13.50 -2.45
N PHE A 97 13.14 -13.03 -3.68
CA PHE A 97 12.14 -13.52 -4.63
C PHE A 97 12.70 -13.41 -6.04
N GLU A 98 12.59 -14.47 -6.85
CA GLU A 98 13.17 -14.54 -8.20
C GLU A 98 14.67 -14.17 -8.23
N ASP A 99 15.45 -14.75 -7.31
CA ASP A 99 16.90 -14.50 -7.12
C ASP A 99 17.28 -13.04 -6.78
N GLN A 100 16.31 -12.19 -6.44
CA GLN A 100 16.55 -10.78 -6.10
C GLN A 100 16.14 -10.47 -4.66
N LYS A 101 16.98 -9.68 -3.97
CA LYS A 101 16.66 -9.11 -2.66
C LYS A 101 16.02 -7.74 -2.83
N GLN A 102 14.83 -7.57 -2.27
CA GLN A 102 14.05 -6.34 -2.39
C GLN A 102 13.08 -6.18 -1.21
N SER A 103 12.55 -4.97 -1.04
CA SER A 103 11.48 -4.70 -0.07
C SER A 103 10.25 -5.55 -0.40
N LEU A 104 9.58 -6.03 0.64
CA LEU A 104 8.32 -6.74 0.47
C LEU A 104 7.22 -5.81 -0.03
N PHE A 105 7.19 -4.57 0.45
CA PHE A 105 6.21 -3.58 0.02
C PHE A 105 6.41 -3.23 -1.44
N ASP A 106 7.65 -3.04 -1.90
CA ASP A 106 7.95 -2.84 -3.32
C ASP A 106 7.46 -4.01 -4.19
N LEU A 107 7.61 -5.25 -3.70
CA LEU A 107 7.10 -6.43 -4.41
C LEU A 107 5.57 -6.45 -4.53
N LEU A 108 4.86 -5.91 -3.55
CA LEU A 108 3.41 -5.98 -3.46
C LEU A 108 2.70 -4.68 -3.90
N GLU A 109 3.45 -3.61 -4.16
CA GLU A 109 2.97 -2.31 -4.61
C GLU A 109 2.12 -2.43 -5.89
N ASP A 110 1.09 -1.58 -5.97
CA ASP A 110 0.20 -1.43 -7.13
C ASP A 110 -0.58 -2.69 -7.53
N LEU A 111 -0.53 -3.76 -6.73
CA LEU A 111 -1.31 -4.97 -6.96
C LEU A 111 -2.76 -4.83 -6.47
N ASN A 112 -3.67 -5.47 -7.21
CA ASN A 112 -5.03 -5.70 -6.70
C ASN A 112 -5.04 -6.84 -5.68
N ALA A 113 -6.09 -6.91 -4.86
CA ALA A 113 -6.18 -7.86 -3.74
C ALA A 113 -5.87 -9.31 -4.13
N ARG A 114 -6.37 -9.78 -5.27
CA ARG A 114 -6.11 -11.16 -5.74
C ARG A 114 -4.64 -11.36 -6.12
N ASP A 115 -4.07 -10.45 -6.91
CA ASP A 115 -2.68 -10.55 -7.38
C ASP A 115 -1.70 -10.41 -6.20
N CYS A 116 -2.02 -9.52 -5.25
CA CYS A 116 -1.29 -9.34 -4.01
C CYS A 116 -1.28 -10.62 -3.16
N LEU A 117 -2.43 -11.28 -2.97
CA LEU A 117 -2.52 -12.57 -2.28
C LEU A 117 -1.71 -13.66 -2.98
N SER A 118 -1.82 -13.77 -4.31
CA SER A 118 -1.08 -14.75 -5.09
C SER A 118 0.43 -14.54 -5.00
N LYS A 119 0.89 -13.29 -5.12
CA LYS A 119 2.32 -12.96 -5.04
C LYS A 119 2.87 -13.16 -3.62
N ALA A 120 2.13 -12.76 -2.58
CA ALA A 120 2.49 -13.03 -1.19
C ALA A 120 2.65 -14.54 -0.92
N SER A 121 1.78 -15.38 -1.48
CA SER A 121 1.88 -16.83 -1.36
C SER A 121 3.12 -17.39 -2.08
N ALA A 122 3.46 -16.86 -3.27
CA ALA A 122 4.65 -17.26 -4.01
C ALA A 122 5.95 -16.90 -3.28
N ILE A 123 6.04 -15.68 -2.73
CA ILE A 123 7.20 -15.21 -1.95
C ILE A 123 7.44 -16.13 -0.74
N LEU A 124 6.38 -16.53 -0.03
CA LEU A 124 6.49 -17.45 1.10
C LEU A 124 7.05 -18.82 0.66
N GLN A 125 6.58 -19.34 -0.46
CA GLN A 125 7.01 -20.65 -0.98
C GLN A 125 8.48 -20.67 -1.40
N GLU A 126 9.00 -19.58 -1.97
CA GLU A 126 10.43 -19.46 -2.33
C GLU A 126 11.34 -19.22 -1.12
N SER A 127 10.80 -18.65 -0.04
CA SER A 127 11.52 -18.39 1.20
C SER A 127 11.58 -19.59 2.16
N SER A 128 10.87 -20.68 1.83
CA SER A 128 10.74 -21.91 2.65
C SER A 128 11.68 -23.02 2.17
#